data_AF-A0A2Z4JNH8-F1
#
_entry.id   AF-A0A2Z4JNH8-F1
#
_cell.length_a   1.000
_cell.length_b   1.000
_cell.length_c   1.000
_cell.angle_alpha   90.00
_cell.angle_beta   90.00
_cell.angle_gamma   90.00
#
_symmetry.space_group_name_H-M   'P 1'
#
loop_
_entity.id
_entity.type
_entity.pdbx_description
1 polymer ?
#
loop_
_entity_poly.entity_id
_entity_poly.type
_entity_poly.pdbx_seq_one_letter_code
_entity_poly.pdbx_strand_id
1 'polypeptide(L)'
;MLYQIIPLEIGSIVEREIFRKANMEIKCGLVWKLGSVLTPHKPAFLKTYNPALGICLEDIKGAQISDTYNGEKVIYFSETVPDDLQEELTDIFYGISQKYSGPHQAVFEDLDWTLEKVESFIFGQLEVKELKEELASYK
;
A
#
# COMPACT_ATOMS: atom_id res chain seq x y z
N MET A 1 12.68 -7.58 -20.94
CA MET A 1 11.92 -8.72 -20.34
C MET A 1 11.44 -8.32 -18.96
N LEU A 2 10.13 -8.37 -18.75
CA LEU A 2 9.49 -7.88 -17.54
C LEU A 2 8.72 -9.03 -16.89
N TYR A 3 8.67 -9.08 -15.56
CA TYR A 3 7.92 -10.08 -14.83
C TYR A 3 6.73 -9.41 -14.15
N GLN A 4 5.55 -9.99 -14.33
CA GLN A 4 4.33 -9.56 -13.65
C GLN A 4 4.00 -10.54 -12.54
N ILE A 5 3.87 -10.03 -11.33
CA ILE A 5 3.52 -10.75 -10.11
C ILE A 5 2.07 -10.39 -9.78
N ILE A 6 1.20 -11.40 -9.82
CA ILE A 6 -0.24 -11.25 -9.68
C ILE A 6 -0.67 -12.01 -8.42
N PRO A 7 -1.24 -11.33 -7.41
CA PRO A 7 -1.85 -12.03 -6.30
C PRO A 7 -3.14 -12.72 -6.77
N LEU A 8 -3.37 -13.93 -6.28
CA LEU A 8 -4.55 -14.74 -6.61
C LEU A 8 -5.74 -14.44 -5.69
N GLU A 9 -5.49 -13.70 -4.61
CA GLU A 9 -6.48 -13.33 -3.61
C GLU A 9 -6.83 -11.84 -3.74
N ILE A 10 -8.06 -11.50 -3.33
CA ILE A 10 -8.55 -10.11 -3.34
C ILE A 10 -8.01 -9.38 -2.12
N GLY A 11 -7.63 -8.12 -2.28
CA GLY A 11 -7.15 -7.29 -1.15
C GLY A 11 -5.69 -7.56 -0.79
N SER A 12 -4.92 -8.10 -1.74
CA SER A 12 -3.56 -8.59 -1.51
C SER A 12 -2.47 -7.55 -1.72
N ILE A 13 -2.76 -6.39 -2.31
CA ILE A 13 -1.78 -5.30 -2.45
C ILE A 13 -2.18 -4.18 -1.52
N VAL A 14 -1.26 -3.77 -0.66
CA VAL A 14 -1.49 -2.75 0.35
C VAL A 14 -0.45 -1.65 0.21
N GLU A 15 -0.89 -0.41 0.20
CA GLU A 15 -0.05 0.76 0.42
C GLU A 15 -0.38 1.29 1.81
N ARG A 16 0.64 1.35 2.67
CA ARG A 16 0.50 1.71 4.08
C ARG A 16 1.38 2.90 4.41
N GLU A 17 0.77 3.88 5.06
CA GLU A 17 1.40 5.03 5.66
C GLU A 17 1.34 4.86 7.18
N ILE A 18 2.45 5.19 7.86
CA ILE A 18 2.55 5.14 9.31
C ILE A 18 2.86 6.54 9.81
N PHE A 19 1.94 7.11 10.58
CA PHE A 19 2.11 8.39 11.23
C PHE A 19 2.31 8.21 12.73
N ARG A 20 3.13 9.05 13.35
CA ARG A 20 3.33 9.05 14.81
C ARG A 20 3.24 10.44 15.42
N LYS A 21 2.73 10.47 16.65
CA LYS A 21 2.72 11.64 17.54
C LYS A 21 2.93 11.16 18.97
N ALA A 22 4.09 11.45 19.56
CA ALA A 22 4.50 10.92 20.87
C ALA A 22 4.40 9.37 20.95
N ASN A 23 3.55 8.82 21.82
CA ASN A 23 3.30 7.38 21.95
C ASN A 23 2.07 6.89 21.15
N MET A 24 1.54 7.72 20.27
CA MET A 24 0.39 7.42 19.42
C MET A 24 0.84 7.09 17.99
N GLU A 25 0.12 6.17 17.35
CA GLU A 25 0.39 5.70 16.00
C GLU A 25 -0.90 5.57 15.18
N ILE A 26 -0.84 6.04 13.94
CA ILE A 26 -1.86 5.83 12.91
C ILE A 26 -1.24 4.95 11.83
N LYS A 27 -1.96 3.91 11.43
CA LYS A 27 -1.65 3.13 10.22
C LYS A 27 -2.81 3.27 9.26
N CYS A 28 -2.60 3.95 8.15
CA CYS A 28 -3.65 4.15 7.14
C CYS A 28 -3.13 3.89 5.74
N GLY A 29 -4.03 3.83 4.77
CA GLY A 29 -3.66 3.73 3.37
C GLY A 29 -4.70 2.99 2.54
N LEU A 30 -4.25 2.30 1.49
CA LEU A 30 -5.11 1.68 0.50
C LEU A 30 -4.89 0.17 0.46
N VAL A 31 -5.99 -0.57 0.45
CA VAL A 31 -6.03 -2.00 0.16
C VAL A 31 -6.65 -2.18 -1.22
N TRP A 32 -5.87 -2.65 -2.18
CA TRP A 32 -6.32 -2.85 -3.55
C TRP A 32 -6.97 -4.22 -3.71
N LYS A 33 -8.22 -4.23 -4.15
CA LYS A 33 -8.95 -5.49 -4.38
C LYS A 33 -8.29 -6.34 -5.45
N LEU A 34 -7.83 -5.71 -6.53
CA LEU A 34 -7.09 -6.38 -7.59
C LEU A 34 -5.89 -5.54 -7.96
N GLY A 35 -4.82 -6.21 -8.38
CA GLY A 35 -3.73 -5.53 -9.04
C GLY A 35 -2.57 -6.44 -9.37
N SER A 36 -1.45 -5.85 -9.78
CA SER A 36 -0.21 -6.58 -10.02
C SER A 36 1.02 -5.73 -9.76
N VAL A 37 2.14 -6.40 -9.56
CA VAL A 37 3.46 -5.79 -9.38
C VAL A 37 4.34 -6.19 -10.55
N LEU A 38 5.02 -5.22 -11.16
CA LEU A 38 5.99 -5.46 -12.22
C LEU A 38 7.40 -5.38 -11.66
N THR A 39 8.28 -6.26 -12.11
CA THR A 39 9.72 -6.18 -11.83
C THR A 39 10.53 -6.59 -13.06
N PRO A 40 11.65 -5.90 -13.36
CA PRO A 40 12.55 -6.31 -14.44
C PRO A 40 13.41 -7.53 -14.08
N HIS A 41 13.32 -8.03 -12.85
CA HIS A 41 14.14 -9.12 -12.35
C HIS A 41 13.31 -10.37 -12.07
N LYS A 42 13.87 -11.53 -12.41
CA LYS A 42 13.22 -12.81 -12.08
C LYS A 42 13.02 -12.90 -10.55
N PRO A 43 11.79 -13.11 -10.05
CA PRO A 43 11.52 -13.00 -8.62
C PRO A 43 12.09 -14.19 -7.84
N ALA A 44 13.32 -14.05 -7.34
CA ALA A 44 14.01 -15.12 -6.60
C ALA A 44 13.38 -15.39 -5.22
N PHE A 45 12.69 -14.39 -4.66
CA PHE A 45 12.06 -14.45 -3.34
C PHE A 45 10.95 -15.49 -3.24
N LEU A 46 10.35 -15.93 -4.36
CA LEU A 46 9.27 -16.92 -4.39
C LEU A 46 9.65 -18.25 -3.70
N LYS A 47 10.94 -18.59 -3.65
CA LYS A 47 11.43 -19.82 -2.99
C LYS A 47 11.27 -19.79 -1.47
N THR A 48 11.25 -18.60 -0.87
CA THR A 48 11.17 -18.39 0.58
C THR A 48 9.93 -17.56 0.95
N TYR A 49 9.05 -17.31 -0.01
CA TYR A 49 7.86 -16.49 0.17
C TYR A 49 6.85 -17.20 1.06
N ASN A 50 6.30 -16.47 2.03
CA ASN A 50 5.19 -16.94 2.85
C ASN A 50 3.94 -16.09 2.57
N PRO A 51 2.90 -16.66 1.92
CA PRO A 51 1.65 -15.97 1.61
C PRO A 51 0.99 -15.26 2.80
N ALA A 52 1.12 -15.81 4.01
CA ALA A 52 0.51 -15.25 5.22
C ALA A 52 1.26 -14.02 5.77
N LEU A 53 2.56 -13.89 5.47
CA LEU A 53 3.38 -12.74 5.87
C LEU A 53 3.51 -11.70 4.77
N GLY A 54 3.38 -12.13 3.51
CA GLY A 54 3.64 -11.30 2.34
C GLY A 54 5.11 -10.92 2.20
N ILE A 55 5.35 -9.89 1.38
CA ILE A 55 6.67 -9.29 1.16
C ILE A 55 6.50 -7.79 0.91
N CYS A 56 7.44 -6.98 1.42
CA CYS A 56 7.51 -5.57 1.09
C CYS A 56 8.00 -5.42 -0.37
N LEU A 57 7.37 -4.54 -1.14
CA LEU A 57 7.77 -4.30 -2.53
C LEU A 57 9.19 -3.75 -2.63
N GLU A 58 9.67 -3.02 -1.62
CA GLU A 58 11.05 -2.54 -1.55
C GLU A 58 12.08 -3.69 -1.52
N ASP A 59 11.70 -4.84 -0.95
CA ASP A 59 12.55 -6.04 -0.91
C ASP A 59 12.55 -6.79 -2.25
N ILE A 60 11.62 -6.47 -3.15
CA ILE A 60 11.59 -7.00 -4.51
C ILE A 60 12.35 -6.03 -5.41
N LYS A 61 13.54 -6.46 -5.86
CA LYS A 61 14.41 -5.63 -6.70
C LYS A 61 13.67 -5.04 -7.91
N GLY A 62 13.61 -3.71 -7.98
CA GLY A 62 13.00 -2.96 -9.09
C GLY A 62 11.49 -3.17 -9.22
N ALA A 63 10.81 -3.62 -8.17
CA ALA A 63 9.37 -3.77 -8.19
C ALA A 63 8.65 -2.44 -8.17
N GLN A 64 7.56 -2.37 -8.93
CA GLN A 64 6.62 -1.25 -8.94
C GLN A 64 5.21 -1.80 -9.06
N ILE A 65 4.26 -1.15 -8.38
CA ILE A 65 2.84 -1.41 -8.58
C ILE A 65 2.49 -0.98 -10.01
N SER A 66 1.76 -1.84 -10.73
CA SER A 66 1.32 -1.55 -12.10
C SER A 66 -0.18 -1.26 -12.11
N ASP A 67 -0.99 -2.27 -12.43
CA ASP A 67 -2.44 -2.13 -12.47
C ASP A 67 -2.97 -2.33 -11.05
N THR A 68 -3.78 -1.39 -10.56
CA THR A 68 -4.56 -1.56 -9.33
C THR A 68 -6.00 -1.11 -9.54
N TYR A 69 -6.94 -1.83 -8.93
CA TYR A 69 -8.37 -1.58 -9.12
C TYR A 69 -9.13 -1.68 -7.80
N ASN A 70 -10.14 -0.81 -7.67
CA ASN A 70 -11.07 -0.77 -6.55
C ASN A 70 -10.36 -0.69 -5.19
N GLY A 71 -9.49 0.31 -5.02
CA GLY A 71 -8.80 0.58 -3.77
C GLY A 71 -9.77 0.97 -2.66
N GLU A 72 -9.60 0.36 -1.50
CA GLU A 72 -10.37 0.64 -0.29
C GLU A 72 -9.47 1.35 0.72
N LYS A 73 -9.91 2.52 1.18
CA LYS A 73 -9.24 3.27 2.24
C LYS A 73 -9.47 2.57 3.58
N VAL A 74 -8.38 2.32 4.31
CA VAL A 74 -8.44 1.72 5.64
C VAL A 74 -7.55 2.52 6.60
N ILE A 75 -8.01 2.68 7.84
CA ILE A 75 -7.28 3.36 8.91
C ILE A 75 -7.39 2.56 10.21
N TYR A 76 -6.28 2.46 10.93
CA TYR A 76 -6.16 1.82 12.24
C TYR A 76 -5.38 2.72 13.18
N PHE A 77 -5.71 2.65 14.46
CA PHE A 77 -5.11 3.45 15.52
C PHE A 77 -4.48 2.54 16.56
N SER A 78 -3.40 3.00 17.20
CA SER A 78 -2.93 2.39 18.44
C SER A 78 -3.92 2.64 19.57
N GLU A 79 -3.93 1.76 20.58
CA GLU A 79 -4.79 1.90 21.78
C GLU A 79 -4.55 3.20 22.56
N THR A 80 -3.43 3.87 22.30
CA THR A 80 -3.04 5.14 22.92
C THR A 80 -3.70 6.36 22.28
N VAL A 81 -4.37 6.22 21.13
CA VAL A 81 -5.10 7.31 20.49
C VAL A 81 -6.49 7.43 21.13
N PRO A 82 -6.85 8.57 21.73
CA PRO A 82 -8.19 8.78 22.29
C PRO A 82 -9.31 8.63 21.25
N ASP A 83 -10.45 8.07 21.63
CA ASP A 83 -11.57 7.76 20.71
C ASP A 83 -12.11 9.00 19.96
N ASP A 84 -12.17 10.15 20.62
CA ASP A 84 -12.59 11.42 20.03
C ASP A 84 -11.62 11.89 18.93
N LEU A 85 -10.31 11.67 19.16
CA LEU A 85 -9.28 11.94 18.17
C LEU A 85 -9.33 10.92 17.02
N GLN A 86 -9.62 9.65 17.29
CA GLN A 86 -9.79 8.63 16.25
C GLN A 86 -10.93 8.98 15.30
N GLU A 87 -12.07 9.45 15.82
CA GLU A 87 -13.21 9.90 15.00
C GLU A 87 -12.81 11.05 14.07
N GLU A 88 -12.16 12.09 14.62
CA GLU A 88 -11.73 13.25 13.83
C GLU A 88 -10.70 12.88 12.75
N LEU A 89 -9.72 12.04 13.08
CA LEU A 89 -8.69 11.58 12.13
C LEU A 89 -9.29 10.68 11.05
N THR A 90 -10.30 9.88 11.39
CA THR A 90 -11.05 9.06 10.44
C THR A 90 -11.79 9.94 9.44
N ASP A 91 -12.50 10.97 9.92
CA ASP A 91 -13.20 11.92 9.06
C ASP A 91 -12.24 12.65 8.11
N ILE A 92 -11.06 13.03 8.59
CA ILE A 92 -10.00 13.64 7.75
C ILE A 92 -9.55 12.64 6.68
N PHE A 93 -9.24 11.40 7.07
CA PHE A 93 -8.71 10.38 6.15
C PHE A 93 -9.70 10.01 5.04
N TYR A 94 -10.98 9.90 5.35
CA TYR A 94 -12.03 9.63 4.38
C TYR A 94 -12.50 10.89 3.61
N GLY A 95 -12.02 12.08 3.97
CA GLY A 95 -12.37 13.34 3.31
C GLY A 95 -13.80 13.81 3.62
N ILE A 96 -14.34 13.40 4.77
CA ILE A 96 -15.68 13.75 5.26
C ILE A 96 -15.63 14.99 6.16
N SER A 97 -14.47 15.26 6.77
CA SER A 97 -14.29 16.38 7.70
C SER A 97 -14.72 17.71 7.08
N GLN A 98 -15.56 18.46 7.80
CA GLN A 98 -15.97 19.81 7.40
C GLN A 98 -14.97 20.89 7.87
N LYS A 99 -14.06 20.53 8.78
CA LYS A 99 -13.09 21.46 9.40
C LYS A 99 -11.82 21.59 8.58
N TYR A 100 -11.37 20.48 7.98
CA TYR A 100 -10.10 20.39 7.27
C TYR A 100 -10.34 20.09 5.80
N SER A 101 -9.48 20.65 4.95
CA SER A 101 -9.53 20.43 3.50
C SER A 101 -8.14 20.09 2.98
N GLY A 102 -8.05 19.14 2.04
CA GLY A 102 -6.80 18.75 1.40
C GLY A 102 -6.49 17.26 1.58
N PRO A 103 -5.31 16.81 1.12
CA PRO A 103 -4.86 15.44 1.34
C PRO A 103 -4.65 15.20 2.84
N HIS A 104 -5.04 14.02 3.31
CA HIS A 104 -4.97 13.67 4.75
C HIS A 104 -3.55 13.79 5.31
N GLN A 105 -2.53 13.50 4.50
CA GLN A 105 -1.12 13.64 4.86
C GLN A 105 -0.79 15.05 5.35
N ALA A 106 -1.17 16.08 4.57
CA ALA A 106 -0.89 17.47 4.92
C ALA A 106 -1.65 17.90 6.19
N VAL A 107 -2.92 17.48 6.31
CA VAL A 107 -3.73 17.78 7.50
C VAL A 107 -3.17 17.10 8.74
N PHE A 108 -2.71 15.86 8.63
CA PHE A 108 -2.08 15.13 9.73
C PHE A 108 -0.79 15.84 10.17
N GLU A 109 0.05 16.28 9.23
CA GLU A 109 1.25 17.06 9.52
C GLU A 109 0.94 18.39 10.24
N ASP A 110 -0.09 19.12 9.79
CA ASP A 110 -0.57 20.34 10.45
C ASP A 110 -1.08 20.08 11.89
N LEU A 111 -1.49 18.85 12.18
CA LEU A 111 -1.89 18.37 13.52
C LEU A 111 -0.73 17.73 14.30
N ASP A 112 0.51 18.02 13.94
CA ASP A 112 1.78 17.52 14.50
C ASP A 112 1.97 15.99 14.39
N TRP A 113 1.31 15.32 13.46
CA TRP A 113 1.61 13.92 13.15
C TRP A 113 2.76 13.86 12.15
N THR A 114 3.78 13.08 12.46
CA THR A 114 4.93 12.89 11.56
C THR A 114 4.73 11.62 10.75
N LEU A 115 4.80 11.71 9.42
CA LEU A 115 4.90 10.54 8.55
C LEU A 115 6.26 9.86 8.76
N GLU A 116 6.26 8.68 9.38
CA GLU A 116 7.50 7.92 9.61
C GLU A 116 7.85 7.03 8.42
N LYS A 117 6.83 6.41 7.81
CA LYS A 117 7.03 5.40 6.76
C LYS A 117 5.89 5.37 5.76
N VAL A 118 6.25 5.08 4.52
CA VAL A 118 5.35 4.64 3.45
C VAL A 118 5.88 3.31 2.96
N GLU A 119 5.07 2.27 3.02
CA GLU A 119 5.47 0.91 2.67
C GLU A 119 4.38 0.29 1.80
N SER A 120 4.79 -0.42 0.75
CA SER A 120 3.87 -1.19 -0.09
C SER A 120 4.14 -2.67 0.09
N PHE A 121 3.09 -3.47 0.20
CA PHE A 121 3.18 -4.91 0.41
C PHE A 121 2.33 -5.68 -0.59
N ILE A 122 2.75 -6.92 -0.86
CA ILE A 122 1.95 -7.91 -1.56
C ILE A 122 1.86 -9.21 -0.73
N PHE A 123 0.63 -9.68 -0.51
CA PHE A 123 0.27 -10.83 0.31
C PHE A 123 -0.49 -11.90 -0.50
N GLY A 124 -0.68 -13.07 0.10
CA GLY A 124 -1.47 -14.15 -0.49
C GLY A 124 -0.71 -14.97 -1.54
N GLN A 125 -1.37 -15.96 -2.13
CA GLN A 125 -0.73 -16.77 -3.18
C GLN A 125 -0.42 -15.91 -4.42
N LEU A 126 0.77 -16.11 -5.02
CA LEU A 126 1.24 -15.30 -6.14
C LEU A 126 1.42 -16.16 -7.41
N GLU A 127 0.93 -15.65 -8.54
CA GLU A 127 1.27 -16.11 -9.88
C GLU A 127 2.31 -15.17 -10.49
N VAL A 128 3.31 -15.70 -11.19
CA VAL A 128 4.30 -14.88 -11.91
C VAL A 128 4.30 -15.19 -13.40
N LYS A 129 4.10 -14.15 -14.21
CA LYS A 129 4.09 -14.21 -15.67
C LYS A 129 5.32 -13.50 -16.24
N GLU A 130 5.92 -14.12 -17.24
CA GLU A 130 6.97 -13.49 -18.03
C GLU A 130 6.33 -12.70 -19.17
N LEU A 131 6.44 -11.38 -19.12
CA LEU A 131 6.02 -10.50 -20.20
C LEU A 131 7.15 -10.41 -21.22
N LYS A 132 6.90 -10.98 -22.40
CA LYS A 132 7.72 -10.72 -23.58
C LYS A 132 7.39 -9.31 -24.04
N GLU A 133 8.40 -8.45 -24.16
CA GLU A 133 8.25 -7.23 -24.95
C GLU A 133 7.96 -7.70 -26.38
N GLU A 134 6.69 -7.69 -26.80
CA GLU A 134 6.42 -7.64 -28.22
C GLU A 134 7.04 -6.33 -28.70
N LEU A 135 8.15 -6.48 -29.43
CA LEU A 135 8.76 -5.42 -30.21
C LEU A 135 7.62 -4.61 -30.84
N ALA A 136 7.55 -3.34 -30.49
CA ALA A 136 6.77 -2.36 -31.21
C ALA A 136 7.34 -2.25 -32.64
N SER A 137 7.08 -3.25 -33.47
CA SER A 137 7.17 -3.19 -34.92
C SER A 137 5.78 -2.81 -35.43
N TYR A 138 5.34 -1.60 -35.07
CA TYR A 138 4.37 -0.90 -35.89
C TYR A 138 5.18 -0.04 -36.86
N LYS A 139 5.18 -0.50 -38.12
CA LYS A 139 5.58 0.26 -39.30
C LYS A 139 4.74 1.52 -39.45
#